data_AF-A0A9X0Q066-F1
#
_entry.id   AF-A0A9X0Q066-F1
#
_cell.length_a   1.000
_cell.length_b   1.000
_cell.length_c   1.000
_cell.angle_alpha   90.00
_cell.angle_beta   90.00
_cell.angle_gamma   90.00
#
_symmetry.space_group_name_H-M   'P 1'
#
loop_
_entity.id
_entity.type
_entity.pdbx_description
1 polymer ?
#
loop_
_entity_poly.entity_id
_entity_poly.type
_entity_poly.pdbx_seq_one_letter_code
_entity_poly.pdbx_strand_id
1 'polypeptide(L)'
;MNNKLAKQGLLWSTIERLGTQAIQLLLMLYLGRILGPSSFGYVGMLTLFLSLAQVLIDSGFSAALIRKPERTEKDYSTVFIFNICLSILIYIVLYCSSYYIALFYQIPLLEPLLDILALTVIANGLTLIPKVQLTVDVNFKIQAKSSLIAITSSSIIAITLAALDYGVWSLVFQLLSYSV
;
A
#
# COMPACT_ATOMS: atom_id res chain seq x y z
N MET A 1 -21.26 -2.79 -23.36
CA MET A 1 -19.80 -2.77 -23.05
C MET A 1 -19.05 -3.21 -24.30
N ASN A 2 -18.17 -2.38 -24.87
CA ASN A 2 -17.53 -2.68 -26.16
C ASN A 2 -16.49 -3.80 -25.98
N ASN A 3 -16.62 -4.93 -26.68
CA ASN A 3 -15.78 -6.13 -26.47
C ASN A 3 -14.27 -5.87 -26.59
N LYS A 4 -13.87 -4.82 -27.33
CA LYS A 4 -12.47 -4.41 -27.49
C LYS A 4 -11.91 -3.72 -26.24
N LEU A 5 -12.72 -2.88 -25.56
CA LEU A 5 -12.34 -2.20 -24.32
C LEU A 5 -12.24 -3.19 -23.15
N ALA A 6 -13.17 -4.15 -23.08
CA ALA A 6 -13.13 -5.19 -22.06
C ALA A 6 -11.88 -6.08 -22.18
N LYS A 7 -11.51 -6.49 -23.41
CA LYS A 7 -10.28 -7.26 -23.66
C LYS A 7 -9.01 -6.47 -23.33
N GLN A 8 -8.94 -5.20 -23.71
CA GLN A 8 -7.79 -4.35 -23.41
C GLN A 8 -7.67 -4.08 -21.91
N GLY A 9 -8.77 -3.76 -21.23
CA GLY A 9 -8.79 -3.55 -19.78
C GLY A 9 -8.36 -4.81 -19.02
N LEU A 10 -8.88 -5.97 -19.41
CA LEU A 10 -8.47 -7.26 -18.85
C LEU A 10 -6.96 -7.49 -19.03
N LEU A 11 -6.44 -7.31 -20.24
CA LEU A 11 -5.00 -7.47 -20.52
C LEU A 11 -4.14 -6.56 -19.62
N TRP A 12 -4.49 -5.27 -19.51
CA TRP A 12 -3.72 -4.35 -18.66
C TRP A 12 -3.81 -4.69 -17.18
N SER A 13 -4.97 -5.09 -16.66
CA SER A 13 -5.12 -5.53 -15.27
C SER A 13 -4.34 -6.81 -14.97
N THR A 14 -4.28 -7.74 -15.93
CA THR A 14 -3.50 -8.97 -15.81
C THR A 14 -2.00 -8.66 -15.82
N ILE A 15 -1.55 -7.78 -16.72
CA ILE A 15 -0.14 -7.33 -16.78
C ILE A 15 0.24 -6.64 -15.47
N GLU A 16 -0.61 -5.75 -14.95
CA GLU A 16 -0.39 -5.11 -13.65
C GLU A 16 -0.22 -6.15 -12.55
N ARG A 17 -1.22 -7.03 -12.36
CA ARG A 17 -1.22 -8.00 -11.27
C ARG A 17 -0.06 -8.99 -11.37
N LEU A 18 0.17 -9.57 -12.54
CA LEU A 18 1.25 -10.53 -12.74
C LEU A 18 2.62 -9.85 -12.65
N GLY A 19 2.76 -8.65 -13.22
CA GLY A 19 4.03 -7.91 -13.20
C GLY A 19 4.42 -7.48 -11.79
N THR A 20 3.48 -6.88 -11.04
CA THR A 20 3.72 -6.49 -9.64
C THR A 20 4.02 -7.70 -8.76
N GLN A 21 3.25 -8.79 -8.89
CA GLN A 21 3.48 -10.01 -8.11
C GLN A 21 4.81 -10.69 -8.45
N ALA A 22 5.20 -10.72 -9.74
CA ALA A 22 6.48 -11.28 -10.17
C ALA A 22 7.66 -10.49 -9.59
N ILE A 23 7.62 -9.15 -9.67
CA ILE A 23 8.66 -8.29 -9.09
C ILE A 23 8.72 -8.48 -7.58
N GLN A 24 7.56 -8.50 -6.90
CA GLN A 24 7.50 -8.67 -5.45
C GLN A 24 8.05 -10.03 -5.01
N LEU A 25 7.75 -11.10 -5.76
CA LEU A 25 8.30 -12.43 -5.49
C LEU A 25 9.82 -12.45 -5.65
N LEU A 26 10.34 -11.89 -6.75
CA LEU A 26 11.78 -11.82 -6.99
C LEU A 26 12.49 -11.03 -5.88
N LEU A 27 11.91 -9.90 -5.48
CA LEU A 27 12.44 -9.09 -4.40
C LEU A 27 12.39 -9.84 -3.06
N MET A 28 11.29 -10.54 -2.76
CA MET A 28 11.16 -11.31 -1.53
C MET A 28 12.18 -12.45 -1.45
N LEU A 29 12.45 -13.14 -2.57
CA LEU A 29 13.50 -14.17 -2.63
C LEU A 29 14.89 -13.56 -2.40
N TYR A 30 15.17 -12.40 -2.99
CA TYR A 30 16.45 -11.72 -2.86
C TYR A 30 16.67 -11.19 -1.44
N LEU A 31 15.75 -10.37 -0.94
CA LEU A 31 15.81 -9.77 0.39
C LEU A 31 15.70 -10.82 1.49
N GLY A 32 14.91 -11.88 1.29
CA GLY A 32 14.80 -13.00 2.24
C GLY A 32 16.14 -13.69 2.50
N ARG A 33 16.98 -13.80 1.47
CA ARG A 33 18.33 -14.38 1.59
C ARG A 33 19.29 -13.47 2.37
N ILE A 34 19.15 -12.15 2.25
CA ILE A 34 20.04 -11.16 2.87
C ILE A 34 19.62 -10.85 4.31
N LEU A 35 18.33 -10.57 4.52
CA LEU A 35 17.79 -10.04 5.77
C LEU A 35 17.42 -11.12 6.79
N GLY A 36 17.30 -12.37 6.34
CA GLY A 36 16.82 -13.48 7.15
C GLY A 36 15.33 -13.38 7.54
N PRO A 37 14.78 -14.44 8.17
CA PRO A 37 13.35 -14.56 8.46
C PRO A 37 12.86 -13.57 9.53
N SER A 38 13.71 -13.17 10.48
CA SER A 38 13.33 -12.28 11.59
C SER A 38 12.85 -10.92 11.10
N SER A 39 13.51 -10.35 10.09
CA SER A 39 13.17 -9.05 9.50
C SER A 39 11.78 -9.04 8.88
N PHE A 40 11.43 -10.11 8.15
CA PHE A 40 10.09 -10.30 7.61
C PHE A 40 9.05 -10.58 8.70
N GLY A 41 9.46 -11.24 9.80
CA GLY A 41 8.63 -11.42 10.97
C GLY A 41 8.16 -10.10 11.58
N TYR A 42 9.08 -9.15 11.80
CA TYR A 42 8.73 -7.84 12.36
C TYR A 42 7.75 -7.06 11.46
N VAL A 43 8.05 -6.98 10.15
CA VAL A 43 7.15 -6.30 9.20
C VAL A 43 5.80 -7.04 9.11
N GLY A 44 5.79 -8.37 9.17
CA GLY A 44 4.58 -9.18 9.17
C GLY A 44 3.69 -8.91 10.39
N MET A 45 4.27 -8.79 11.59
CA MET A 45 3.56 -8.41 12.81
C MET A 45 2.88 -7.04 12.65
N LEU A 46 3.61 -6.06 12.11
CA LEU A 46 3.10 -4.71 11.89
C LEU A 46 2.04 -4.63 10.78
N THR A 47 2.15 -5.50 9.77
CA THR A 47 1.21 -5.55 8.64
C THR A 47 -0.22 -5.85 9.08
N LEU A 48 -0.42 -6.58 10.19
CA LEU A 48 -1.75 -6.80 10.75
C LEU A 48 -2.44 -5.47 11.10
N PHE A 49 -1.74 -4.58 11.82
CA PHE A 49 -2.27 -3.27 12.20
C PHE A 49 -2.51 -2.39 10.97
N LEU A 50 -1.59 -2.40 10.01
CA LEU A 50 -1.74 -1.64 8.76
C LEU A 50 -2.93 -2.14 7.94
N SER A 51 -3.18 -3.45 7.91
CA SER A 51 -4.30 -4.05 7.17
C SER A 51 -5.64 -3.67 7.80
N LEU A 52 -5.72 -3.68 9.15
CA LEU A 52 -6.90 -3.19 9.86
C LEU A 52 -7.15 -1.70 9.57
N ALA A 53 -6.10 -0.88 9.58
CA ALA A 53 -6.18 0.53 9.21
C ALA A 53 -6.73 0.73 7.79
N GLN A 54 -6.25 -0.05 6.82
CA GLN A 54 -6.75 0.00 5.44
C GLN A 54 -8.24 -0.33 5.33
N VAL A 55 -8.70 -1.36 6.03
CA VAL A 55 -10.12 -1.74 6.02
C VAL A 55 -10.99 -0.62 6.59
N LEU A 56 -10.53 0.03 7.66
CA LEU A 56 -11.24 1.17 8.25
C LEU A 56 -11.26 2.38 7.30
N ILE A 57 -10.14 2.68 6.63
CA ILE A 57 -10.09 3.81 5.68
C ILE A 57 -11.00 3.57 4.50
N ASP A 58 -10.94 2.39 3.88
CA ASP A 58 -11.81 2.11 2.74
C ASP A 58 -13.28 2.11 3.17
N SER A 59 -13.61 1.51 4.33
CA SER A 59 -14.99 1.46 4.87
C SER A 59 -16.06 0.99 3.87
N GLY A 60 -15.66 0.33 2.77
CA GLY A 60 -16.53 -0.03 1.66
C GLY A 60 -16.88 1.12 0.70
N PHE A 61 -16.35 2.33 0.90
CA PHE A 61 -16.59 3.48 0.04
C PHE A 61 -16.05 3.28 -1.37
N SER A 62 -14.88 2.63 -1.54
CA SER A 62 -14.38 2.33 -2.89
C SER A 62 -15.36 1.47 -3.67
N ALA A 63 -15.87 0.40 -3.06
CA ALA A 63 -16.86 -0.49 -3.70
C ALA A 63 -18.19 0.23 -3.97
N ALA A 64 -18.65 1.07 -3.03
CA ALA A 64 -19.86 1.87 -3.19
C ALA A 64 -19.73 2.86 -4.35
N LEU A 65 -18.61 3.58 -4.45
CA LEU A 65 -18.32 4.51 -5.55
C LEU A 65 -18.26 3.77 -6.89
N ILE A 66 -17.58 2.61 -6.96
CA ILE A 66 -17.49 1.80 -8.19
C ILE A 66 -18.86 1.31 -8.67
N ARG A 67 -19.81 1.06 -7.76
CA ARG A 67 -21.14 0.54 -8.08
C ARG A 67 -22.23 1.60 -8.23
N LYS A 68 -22.05 2.81 -7.67
CA LYS A 68 -23.07 3.88 -7.68
C LYS A 68 -23.35 4.39 -9.10
N PRO A 69 -24.58 4.23 -9.64
CA PRO A 69 -24.98 4.89 -10.87
C PRO A 69 -25.07 6.41 -10.64
N GLU A 70 -24.75 7.22 -11.66
CA GLU A 70 -24.83 8.70 -11.58
C GLU A 70 -24.04 9.34 -10.43
N ARG A 71 -22.83 8.84 -10.20
CA ARG A 71 -21.85 9.44 -9.28
C ARG A 71 -21.45 10.86 -9.71
N THR A 72 -21.25 11.74 -8.73
CA THR A 72 -20.87 13.13 -8.94
C THR A 72 -19.47 13.44 -8.40
N GLU A 73 -18.83 14.51 -8.87
CA GLU A 73 -17.54 15.00 -8.33
C GLU A 73 -17.60 15.29 -6.82
N LYS A 74 -18.77 15.68 -6.32
CA LYS A 74 -19.01 15.88 -4.88
C LYS A 74 -18.90 14.58 -4.10
N ASP A 75 -19.34 13.46 -4.66
CA ASP A 75 -19.21 12.14 -4.01
C ASP A 75 -17.73 11.77 -3.85
N TYR A 76 -16.93 11.94 -4.91
CA TYR A 76 -15.50 11.66 -4.85
C TYR A 76 -14.79 12.56 -3.84
N SER A 77 -15.07 13.87 -3.87
CA SER A 77 -14.43 14.84 -2.98
C SER A 77 -14.79 14.60 -1.51
N THR A 78 -16.05 14.23 -1.21
CA THR A 78 -16.50 13.95 0.15
C THR A 78 -15.80 12.72 0.72
N VAL A 79 -15.75 11.63 -0.05
CA VAL A 79 -15.07 10.39 0.38
C VAL A 79 -13.56 10.61 0.47
N PHE A 80 -12.97 11.38 -0.46
CA PHE A 80 -11.55 11.70 -0.43
C PHE A 80 -11.15 12.44 0.85
N ILE A 81 -11.88 13.50 1.21
CA ILE A 81 -11.62 14.25 2.45
C ILE A 81 -11.84 13.36 3.67
N PHE A 82 -12.90 12.55 3.68
CA PHE A 82 -13.16 11.60 4.76
C PHE A 82 -11.99 10.63 4.94
N ASN A 83 -11.49 10.03 3.86
CA ASN A 83 -10.38 9.08 3.89
C ASN A 83 -9.07 9.71 4.38
N ILE A 84 -8.79 10.97 4.00
CA ILE A 84 -7.62 11.70 4.50
C ILE A 84 -7.75 11.99 5.99
N CYS A 85 -8.91 12.50 6.44
CA CYS A 85 -9.13 12.78 7.86
C CYS A 85 -9.03 11.49 8.68
N LEU A 86 -9.62 10.40 8.19
CA LEU A 86 -9.60 9.11 8.86
C LEU A 86 -8.20 8.48 8.84
N SER A 87 -7.45 8.62 7.76
CA SER A 87 -6.07 8.10 7.69
C SER A 87 -5.12 8.83 8.64
N ILE A 88 -5.26 10.15 8.79
CA ILE A 88 -4.51 10.94 9.77
C ILE A 88 -4.91 10.53 11.20
N LEU A 89 -6.21 10.36 11.47
CA LEU A 89 -6.67 9.92 12.78
C LEU A 89 -6.09 8.53 13.14
N ILE A 90 -6.16 7.57 12.21
CA ILE A 90 -5.63 6.23 12.42
C ILE A 90 -4.10 6.25 12.55
N TYR A 91 -3.40 7.09 11.79
CA TYR A 91 -1.96 7.29 11.96
C TYR A 91 -1.61 7.73 13.38
N ILE A 92 -2.32 8.72 13.93
CA ILE A 92 -2.09 9.21 15.30
C ILE A 92 -2.36 8.09 16.31
N VAL A 93 -3.44 7.33 16.14
CA VAL A 93 -3.75 6.18 17.00
C VAL A 93 -2.63 5.14 16.96
N LEU A 94 -2.16 4.77 15.76
CA LEU A 94 -1.08 3.81 15.58
C LEU A 94 0.22 4.31 16.21
N TYR A 95 0.59 5.57 15.97
CA TYR A 95 1.77 6.22 16.53
C TYR A 95 1.72 6.25 18.07
N CYS A 96 0.61 6.67 18.67
CA CYS A 96 0.46 6.63 20.13
C CYS A 96 0.43 5.20 20.70
N SER A 97 0.01 4.22 19.91
CA SER A 97 -0.03 2.81 20.31
C SER A 97 1.28 2.05 20.09
N SER A 98 2.24 2.63 19.34
CA SER A 98 3.42 1.90 18.87
C SER A 98 4.29 1.40 20.02
N TYR A 99 4.47 2.22 21.05
CA TYR A 99 5.14 1.83 22.30
C TYR A 99 4.49 0.60 22.96
N TYR A 100 3.16 0.59 23.09
CA TYR A 100 2.44 -0.54 23.71
C TYR A 100 2.52 -1.82 22.86
N ILE A 101 2.53 -1.67 21.53
CA ILE A 101 2.70 -2.80 20.60
C ILE A 101 4.12 -3.38 20.74
N ALA A 102 5.15 -2.54 20.78
CA ALA A 102 6.53 -2.99 20.97
C ALA A 102 6.71 -3.69 22.32
N LEU A 103 6.05 -3.20 23.37
CA LEU A 103 6.04 -3.83 24.70
C LEU A 103 5.31 -5.18 24.69
N PHE A 104 4.14 -5.28 24.02
CA PHE A 104 3.38 -6.52 23.90
C PHE A 104 4.19 -7.63 23.23
N TYR A 105 4.92 -7.30 22.16
CA TYR A 105 5.78 -8.24 21.44
C TYR A 105 7.17 -8.42 22.09
N GLN A 106 7.51 -7.66 23.14
CA GLN A 106 8.82 -7.66 23.80
C GLN A 106 10.00 -7.39 22.84
N ILE A 107 9.77 -6.59 21.79
CA ILE A 107 10.77 -6.25 20.79
C ILE A 107 10.74 -4.72 20.58
N PRO A 108 11.67 -3.98 21.20
CA PRO A 108 11.71 -2.51 21.14
C PRO A 108 11.82 -1.94 19.71
N LEU A 109 12.36 -2.73 18.77
CA LEU A 109 12.50 -2.33 17.38
C LEU A 109 11.13 -2.08 16.69
N LEU A 110 10.02 -2.68 17.15
CA LEU A 110 8.72 -2.48 16.50
C LEU A 110 8.20 -1.04 16.62
N GLU A 111 8.55 -0.32 17.69
CA GLU A 111 8.10 1.05 17.91
C GLU A 111 8.54 1.98 16.76
N PRO A 112 9.85 2.18 16.51
CA PRO A 112 10.30 3.07 15.44
C PRO A 112 9.95 2.54 14.04
N LEU A 113 9.80 1.21 13.87
CA LEU A 113 9.34 0.64 12.61
C LEU A 113 7.87 1.00 12.33
N LEU A 114 7.00 0.88 13.33
CA LEU A 114 5.58 1.18 13.20
C LEU A 114 5.35 2.68 13.02
N ASP A 115 6.08 3.54 13.73
CA ASP A 115 5.96 4.99 13.59
C ASP A 115 6.15 5.46 12.15
N ILE A 116 7.13 4.87 11.45
CA ILE A 116 7.43 5.18 10.05
C ILE A 116 6.49 4.43 9.11
N LEU A 117 6.23 3.14 9.35
CA LEU A 117 5.31 2.36 8.51
C LEU A 117 3.89 2.91 8.55
N ALA A 118 3.44 3.46 9.67
CA ALA A 118 2.11 4.05 9.79
C ALA A 118 1.91 5.24 8.82
N LEU A 119 2.98 5.90 8.34
CA LEU A 119 2.85 6.93 7.31
C LEU A 119 2.27 6.39 5.99
N THR A 120 2.44 5.08 5.71
CA THR A 120 1.80 4.41 4.57
C THR A 120 0.28 4.52 4.63
N VAL A 121 -0.31 4.61 5.83
CA VAL A 121 -1.75 4.73 6.04
C VAL A 121 -2.26 6.04 5.44
N ILE A 122 -1.53 7.14 5.65
CA ILE A 122 -1.85 8.46 5.09
C ILE A 122 -1.69 8.43 3.57
N ALA A 123 -0.57 7.91 3.07
CA ALA A 123 -0.30 7.80 1.63
C ALA A 123 -1.38 7.00 0.89
N ASN A 124 -1.80 5.87 1.46
CA ASN A 124 -2.88 5.07 0.90
C ASN A 124 -4.23 5.80 0.93
N GLY A 125 -4.53 6.56 1.99
CA GLY A 125 -5.74 7.40 2.04
C GLY A 125 -5.79 8.44 0.91
N LEU A 126 -4.64 9.00 0.53
CA LEU A 126 -4.49 9.93 -0.59
C LEU A 126 -4.63 9.24 -1.96
N THR A 127 -4.10 8.03 -2.12
CA THR A 127 -4.11 7.33 -3.41
C THR A 127 -5.38 6.51 -3.66
N LEU A 128 -6.22 6.28 -2.65
CA LEU A 128 -7.42 5.43 -2.74
C LEU A 128 -8.42 5.95 -3.79
N ILE A 129 -8.86 7.21 -3.67
CA ILE A 129 -9.91 7.76 -4.56
C ILE A 129 -9.44 7.95 -6.01
N PRO A 130 -8.22 8.44 -6.27
CA PRO A 130 -7.68 8.43 -7.63
C PRO A 130 -7.65 7.03 -8.26
N LYS A 131 -7.28 5.99 -7.52
CA LYS A 131 -7.32 4.59 -8.01
C LYS A 131 -8.75 4.12 -8.30
N VAL A 132 -9.71 4.50 -7.46
CA VAL A 132 -11.14 4.23 -7.68
C VAL A 132 -11.64 4.91 -8.96
N GLN A 133 -11.29 6.17 -9.20
CA GLN A 133 -11.64 6.90 -10.42
C GLN A 133 -11.10 6.20 -11.67
N LEU A 134 -9.81 5.81 -11.69
CA LEU A 134 -9.23 5.06 -12.80
C LEU A 134 -9.93 3.72 -13.05
N THR A 135 -10.36 3.06 -11.99
CA THR A 135 -11.11 1.80 -12.06
C THR A 135 -12.50 2.01 -12.67
N VAL A 136 -13.21 3.06 -12.26
CA VAL A 136 -14.51 3.45 -12.80
C VAL A 136 -14.42 3.81 -14.29
N ASP A 137 -13.35 4.51 -14.68
CA ASP A 137 -13.10 4.92 -16.06
C ASP A 137 -12.55 3.79 -16.94
N VAL A 138 -12.35 2.59 -16.39
CA VAL A 138 -11.77 1.42 -17.08
C VAL A 138 -10.36 1.73 -17.62
N ASN A 139 -9.65 2.68 -16.97
CA ASN A 139 -8.35 3.16 -17.41
C ASN A 139 -7.20 2.37 -16.77
N PHE A 140 -7.27 1.04 -16.91
CA PHE A 140 -6.29 0.10 -16.34
C PHE A 140 -4.88 0.28 -16.90
N LYS A 141 -4.72 0.94 -18.05
CA LYS A 141 -3.41 1.24 -18.64
C LYS A 141 -2.61 2.20 -17.76
N ILE A 142 -3.24 3.27 -17.25
CA ILE A 142 -2.57 4.24 -16.37
C ILE A 142 -2.26 3.56 -15.03
N GLN A 143 -3.23 2.84 -14.48
CA GLN A 143 -3.05 2.07 -13.25
C GLN A 143 -1.88 1.08 -13.35
N ALA A 144 -1.83 0.27 -14.42
CA ALA A 144 -0.76 -0.68 -14.66
C ALA A 144 0.63 -0.02 -14.72
N LYS A 145 0.74 1.10 -15.45
CA LYS A 145 2.01 1.83 -15.55
C LYS A 145 2.44 2.41 -14.20
N SER A 146 1.52 3.03 -13.47
CA SER A 146 1.78 3.61 -12.16
C SER A 146 2.22 2.54 -11.17
N SER A 147 1.48 1.43 -11.04
CA SER A 147 1.82 0.33 -10.13
C SER A 147 3.17 -0.31 -10.47
N LEU A 148 3.50 -0.49 -11.76
CA LEU A 148 4.78 -1.07 -12.19
C LEU A 148 5.96 -0.13 -11.92
N ILE A 149 5.79 1.18 -12.11
CA ILE A 149 6.83 2.17 -11.78
C ILE A 149 7.03 2.24 -10.27
N ALA A 150 5.95 2.26 -9.50
CA ALA A 150 5.99 2.28 -8.05
C ALA A 150 6.73 1.05 -7.49
N ILE A 151 6.33 -0.17 -7.88
CA ILE A 151 6.99 -1.38 -7.37
C ILE A 151 8.46 -1.47 -7.82
N THR A 152 8.78 -1.06 -9.03
CA THR A 152 10.17 -1.11 -9.54
C THR A 152 11.05 -0.12 -8.77
N SER A 153 10.61 1.13 -8.63
CA SER A 153 11.35 2.15 -7.88
C SER A 153 11.48 1.81 -6.40
N SER A 154 10.41 1.35 -5.75
CA SER A 154 10.47 0.90 -4.35
C SER A 154 11.38 -0.31 -4.17
N SER A 155 11.41 -1.24 -5.12
CA SER A 155 12.29 -2.41 -5.09
C SER A 155 13.76 -2.02 -5.21
N ILE A 156 14.09 -1.06 -6.09
CA ILE A 156 15.45 -0.52 -6.21
C ILE A 156 15.88 0.10 -4.89
N ILE A 157 15.03 0.94 -4.27
CA ILE A 157 15.29 1.55 -2.96
C ILE A 157 15.57 0.47 -1.91
N ALA A 158 14.74 -0.57 -1.86
CA ALA A 158 14.89 -1.68 -0.91
C ALA A 158 16.22 -2.42 -1.10
N ILE A 159 16.57 -2.75 -2.34
CA ILE A 159 17.83 -3.44 -2.68
C ILE A 159 19.04 -2.59 -2.31
N THR A 160 19.00 -1.28 -2.61
CA THR A 160 20.08 -0.35 -2.26
C THR A 160 20.25 -0.25 -0.74
N LEU A 161 19.18 -0.09 0.02
CA LEU A 161 19.23 -0.04 1.48
C LEU A 161 19.72 -1.35 2.10
N ALA A 162 19.28 -2.50 1.55
CA ALA A 162 19.73 -3.80 2.00
C ALA A 162 21.23 -4.02 1.72
N ALA A 163 21.72 -3.54 0.58
CA ALA A 163 23.15 -3.59 0.23
C ALA A 163 24.03 -2.67 1.10
N LEU A 164 23.42 -1.66 1.75
CA LEU A 164 24.06 -0.76 2.69
C LEU A 164 23.87 -1.20 4.16
N ASP A 165 23.46 -2.45 4.40
CA ASP A 165 23.28 -3.05 5.73
C ASP A 165 22.24 -2.35 6.63
N TYR A 166 21.26 -1.64 6.06
CA TYR A 166 20.15 -1.04 6.82
C TYR A 166 19.15 -2.07 7.37
N GLY A 167 19.29 -3.36 7.02
CA GLY A 167 18.48 -4.44 7.57
C GLY A 167 16.98 -4.25 7.32
N VAL A 168 16.16 -4.41 8.37
CA VAL A 168 14.68 -4.34 8.32
C VAL A 168 14.16 -3.03 7.70
N TRP A 169 14.92 -1.94 7.84
CA TRP A 169 14.57 -0.64 7.29
C TRP A 169 14.41 -0.65 5.78
N SER A 170 15.14 -1.53 5.07
CA SER A 170 14.97 -1.71 3.62
C SER A 170 13.52 -2.08 3.25
N LEU A 171 12.87 -2.95 4.02
CA LEU A 171 11.48 -3.33 3.82
C LEU A 171 10.52 -2.20 4.19
N VAL A 172 10.83 -1.45 5.25
CA VAL A 172 9.99 -0.31 5.67
C VAL A 172 9.97 0.79 4.63
N PHE A 173 11.13 1.20 4.13
CA PHE A 173 11.21 2.20 3.06
C PHE A 173 10.64 1.68 1.74
N GLN A 174 10.76 0.39 1.45
CA GLN A 174 10.07 -0.22 0.31
C GLN A 174 8.56 -0.03 0.40
N LEU A 175 7.95 -0.39 1.54
CA LEU A 175 6.50 -0.28 1.74
C LEU A 175 6.04 1.18 1.67
N LEU A 176 6.82 2.09 2.27
CA LEU A 176 6.54 3.52 2.24
C LEU A 176 6.60 4.08 0.82
N SER A 177 7.69 3.82 0.08
CA SER A 177 7.84 4.28 -1.31
C SER A 177 6.83 3.66 -2.25
N TYR A 178 6.40 2.42 -2.03
CA TYR A 178 5.36 1.79 -2.85
C TYR A 178 3.96 2.38 -2.61
N SER A 179 3.71 2.96 -1.44
CA SER A 179 2.39 3.50 -1.07
C SER A 179 2.06 4.87 -1.68
N VAL A 180 3.07 5.56 -2.21
CA VAL A 180 2.97 6.93 -2.78
C VAL A 180 2.93 6.89 -4.31
#